data_AF-A0A426YRI7-F1
#
_entry.id   AF-A0A426YRI7-F1
#
_cell.length_a   1.000
_cell.length_b   1.000
_cell.length_c   1.000
_cell.angle_alpha   90.00
_cell.angle_beta   90.00
_cell.angle_gamma   90.00
#
_symmetry.space_group_name_H-M   'P 1'
#
loop_
_entity.id
_entity.type
_entity.pdbx_description
1 polymer ?
#
loop_
_entity_poly.entity_id
_entity_poly.type
_entity_poly.pdbx_seq_one_letter_code
_entity_poly.pdbx_strand_id
1 'polypeptide(L)' 'MATFELYRRSSIGMCLTETLDEMVSSGTLSPELAIQVLMQFDKSMTEALETQVKTKVSIKVNF' A
#
# COMPACT_ATOMS: atom_id res chain seq x y z
N MET A 1 12.35 -9.63 5.71
CA MET A 1 11.66 -8.47 6.31
C MET A 1 10.22 -8.55 5.82
N ALA A 2 9.26 -8.89 6.68
CA ALA A 2 7.88 -9.01 6.25
C ALA A 2 7.39 -7.63 5.80
N THR A 3 7.27 -7.42 4.49
CA THR A 3 6.71 -6.21 3.91
C THR A 3 5.28 -6.09 4.41
N PHE A 4 5.00 -4.99 5.11
CA PHE A 4 3.74 -4.75 5.78
C PHE A 4 2.64 -4.53 4.75
N GLU A 5 1.99 -5.61 4.32
CA GLU A 5 0.76 -5.55 3.51
C GLU A 5 -0.37 -4.78 4.23
N LEU A 6 -0.18 -4.44 5.52
CA LEU A 6 -1.02 -3.55 6.31
C LEU A 6 -1.40 -2.28 5.55
N TYR A 7 -0.45 -1.64 4.86
CA TYR A 7 -0.71 -0.38 4.17
C TYR A 7 -1.54 -0.53 2.90
N ARG A 8 -1.72 -1.74 2.37
CA ARG A 8 -2.66 -2.00 1.27
C ARG A 8 -4.12 -1.74 1.69
N ARG A 9 -4.42 -1.78 2.99
CA ARG A 9 -5.74 -1.45 3.55
C ARG A 9 -5.97 0.05 3.77
N SER A 10 -4.95 0.89 3.52
CA SER A 10 -5.13 2.34 3.51
C SER A 10 -5.92 2.78 2.29
N SER A 11 -6.49 4.00 2.30
CA SER A 11 -7.25 4.51 1.15
C SER A 11 -6.44 4.46 -0.16
N ILE A 12 -5.15 4.82 -0.13
CA ILE A 12 -4.29 4.77 -1.32
C ILE A 12 -4.00 3.32 -1.75
N GLY A 13 -3.80 2.42 -0.79
CA GLY A 13 -3.58 1.00 -1.06
C GLY A 13 -4.80 0.34 -1.70
N MET A 14 -6.00 0.62 -1.19
CA MET A 14 -7.25 0.07 -1.73
C MET A 14 -7.49 0.55 -3.16
N CYS A 15 -7.34 1.86 -3.44
CA CYS A 15 -7.47 2.38 -4.80
C CYS A 15 -6.46 1.74 -5.76
N LEU A 16 -5.22 1.50 -5.31
CA LEU A 16 -4.21 0.81 -6.12
C LEU A 16 -4.63 -0.63 -6.43
N THR A 17 -5.08 -1.39 -5.42
CA THR A 17 -5.52 -2.78 -5.62
C THR A 17 -6.72 -2.86 -6.55
N GLU A 18 -7.73 -2.02 -6.38
CA GLU A 18 -8.91 -1.96 -7.26
C GLU A 18 -8.50 -1.68 -8.71
N THR A 19 -7.60 -0.71 -8.92
CA THR A 19 -7.09 -0.38 -10.26
C THR A 19 -6.33 -1.56 -10.88
N LEU A 20 -5.49 -2.24 -10.10
CA LEU A 20 -4.75 -3.42 -10.58
C LEU A 20 -5.69 -4.57 -10.93
N ASP A 21 -6.72 -4.81 -10.13
CA ASP A 21 -7.73 -5.84 -10.40
C ASP A 21 -8.52 -5.54 -11.69
N GLU A 22 -8.87 -4.28 -11.96
CA GLU A 22 -9.48 -3.86 -13.23
C GLU A 22 -8.55 -4.07 -14.43
N MET A 23 -7.26 -3.74 -14.28
CA MET A 23 -6.26 -3.93 -15.34
C MET A 23 -6.00 -5.41 -15.63
N VAL A 24 -6.00 -6.25 -14.60
CA VAL A 24 -5.89 -7.71 -14.74
C VAL A 24 -7.14 -8.28 -15.40
N SER A 25 -8.32 -7.86 -14.96
CA SER A 25 -9.60 -8.33 -15.50
C SER A 25 -9.80 -7.95 -16.97
N SER A 26 -9.28 -6.79 -17.39
CA SER A 26 -9.31 -6.33 -18.78
C SER A 26 -8.22 -6.95 -19.66
N GLY A 27 -7.31 -7.75 -19.08
CA GLY A 27 -6.18 -8.36 -19.80
C GLY A 27 -5.05 -7.37 -20.12
N THR A 28 -5.10 -6.15 -19.60
CA THR A 28 -4.06 -5.13 -19.77
C THR A 28 -2.77 -5.49 -19.03
N LEU A 29 -2.91 -6.15 -17.87
CA LEU A 29 -1.81 -6.49 -16.98
C LEU A 29 -1.87 -7.98 -16.59
N SER A 30 -0.73 -8.65 -16.47
CA SER A 30 -0.71 -10.01 -15.94
C SER A 30 -0.88 -10.00 -14.41
N PRO A 31 -1.50 -11.05 -13.82
CA PRO A 31 -1.63 -11.17 -12.36
C PRO A 31 -0.27 -11.11 -11.64
N GLU A 32 0.76 -11.70 -12.23
CA GLU A 32 2.12 -11.73 -11.69
C GLU A 32 2.72 -10.32 -11.59
N LEU A 33 2.47 -9.49 -12.61
CA LEU A 33 2.94 -8.10 -12.61
C LEU A 33 2.18 -7.26 -11.59
N ALA A 34 0.86 -7.48 -11.40
CA ALA A 34 0.09 -6.80 -10.35
C ALA A 34 0.69 -7.07 -8.96
N ILE A 35 1.05 -8.32 -8.68
CA ILE A 35 1.70 -8.70 -7.42
C ILE A 35 3.04 -7.97 -7.26
N GLN A 36 3.86 -7.87 -8.31
CA GLN A 36 5.11 -7.11 -8.25
C GLN A 36 4.90 -5.62 -7.97
N VAL A 37 3.85 -5.01 -8.53
CA VAL A 37 3.49 -3.62 -8.23
C VAL A 37 3.09 -3.48 -6.76
N LEU A 38 2.30 -4.41 -6.22
CA LEU A 38 1.92 -4.40 -4.80
C LEU A 38 3.14 -4.57 -3.87
N MET A 39 4.08 -5.45 -4.22
CA MET A 39 5.34 -5.60 -3.47
C MET A 39 6.17 -4.31 -3.48
N GLN A 40 6.22 -3.62 -4.63
CA GLN A 40 6.92 -2.34 -4.74
C GLN A 40 6.20 -1.24 -3.93
N PHE A 41 4.87 -1.24 -3.93
CA PHE A 41 4.07 -0.33 -3.10
C PHE A 41 4.37 -0.51 -1.61
N ASP A 42 4.43 -1.75 -1.10
CA ASP A 42 4.72 -2.01 0.31
C ASP A 42 6.08 -1.42 0.73
N LYS A 43 7.09 -1.58 -0.15
CA LYS A 43 8.43 -1.03 0.07
C LYS A 43 8.40 0.50 0.07
N SER A 44 7.84 1.10 -0.98
CA SER A 44 7.80 2.56 -1.13
C SER A 44 7.01 3.25 -0.03
N MET A 45 5.91 2.64 0.44
CA MET A 45 5.10 3.22 1.52
C MET A 45 5.84 3.21 2.85
N THR A 46 6.52 2.10 3.17
CA THR A 46 7.33 1.98 4.39
C THR A 46 8.46 3.02 4.38
N GLU A 47 9.18 3.12 3.27
CA GLU A 47 10.27 4.09 3.11
C GLU A 47 9.78 5.54 3.20
N ALA A 48 8.65 5.88 2.58
CA ALA A 48 8.08 7.22 2.64
C ALA A 48 7.66 7.61 4.06
N LEU A 49 7.02 6.70 4.80
CA LEU A 49 6.63 6.94 6.19
C LEU A 49 7.85 7.11 7.11
N GLU A 50 8.92 6.34 6.90
CA GLU A 50 10.13 6.41 7.72
C GLU A 50 10.94 7.69 7.43
N THR A 51 11.09 8.05 6.16
CA THR A 51 12.05 9.10 5.74
C THR A 51 11.42 10.48 5.60
N GLN A 52 10.12 10.56 5.28
CA GLN A 52 9.47 11.82 4.93
C GLN A 52 8.50 12.31 6.01
N VAL A 53 7.93 11.42 6.83
CA VAL A 53 6.97 11.80 7.87
C VAL A 53 7.65 12.03 9.21
N LYS A 54 7.67 13.29 9.67
CA LYS A 54 8.25 13.70 10.96
C LYS A 54 7.22 14.10 12.01
N THR A 55 5.95 14.15 11.60
CA THR A 55 4.84 14.60 12.44
C THR A 55 4.58 13.61 13.58
N LYS A 56 4.44 14.12 14.80
CA LYS A 56 4.08 13.32 15.99
C LYS A 56 2.62 13.57 16.34
N VAL A 57 1.91 12.50 16.71
CA VAL A 57 0.51 12.54 17.15
C VAL A 57 0.43 12.00 18.58
N SER A 58 -0.34 12.66 19.44
CA SER A 58 -0.67 12.18 20.78
C SER A 58 -2.15 11.80 20.84
N ILE A 59 -2.44 10.58 21.26
CA ILE A 59 -3.80 10.05 21.36
C ILE A 59 -4.15 9.94 22.84
N LYS A 60 -5.21 10.63 23.28
CA LYS A 60 -5.74 10.51 24.64
C LYS A 60 -6.94 9.57 24.62
N VAL A 61 -6.90 8.54 25.46
CA VAL A 61 -8.02 7.61 25.66
C VAL A 61 -8.69 7.98 26.98
N ASN A 62 -10.00 8.15 26.96
CA ASN A 62 -10.80 8.22 28.19
C ASN A 62 -11.43 6.83 28.39
N PHE A 63 -11.17 6.26 29.56
CA PHE A 63 -11.85 5.06 30.04
C PHE A 63 -13.11 5.46 30.81
#